data_AF-A0A7J3BKA5-F1
#
_entry.id   AF-A0A7J3BKA5-F1
#
_cell.length_a   1.000
_cell.length_b   1.000
_cell.length_c   1.000
_cell.angle_alpha   90.00
_cell.angle_beta   90.00
_cell.angle_gamma   90.00
#
_symmetry.space_group_name_H-M   'P 1'
#
loop_
_entity.id
_entity.type
_entity.pdbx_description
1 polymer ?
#
loop_
_entity_poly.entity_id
_entity_poly.type
_entity_poly.pdbx_seq_one_letter_code
_entity_poly.pdbx_strand_id
1 'polypeptide(L)'
;MKVTEDHSLFTLDDGVVEVVKVSDLRVGDYVLVADVGTSEHTHYSTAVLRRVSDIRFIGVVDGYVYDLSVEPYENYVANNVVVHNSTFGFGLEHIADGIFHLWLDNVEDVKEIRRYLIIKKMRMTNHYRGAYKVDVVPGKGLILTKLQV
;
A
#
# COMPACT_ATOMS: atom_id res chain seq x y z
N MET A 1 -2.37 9.56 -9.12
CA MET A 1 -2.94 8.87 -7.93
C MET A 1 -3.84 9.85 -7.18
N LYS A 2 -4.87 9.37 -6.48
CA LYS A 2 -5.68 10.18 -5.55
C LYS A 2 -5.45 9.62 -4.15
N VAL A 3 -5.15 10.49 -3.19
CA VAL A 3 -4.72 10.13 -1.83
C VAL A 3 -5.01 11.30 -0.89
N THR A 4 -5.09 11.02 0.41
CA THR A 4 -5.22 12.06 1.45
C THR A 4 -3.92 12.88 1.57
N GLU A 5 -4.04 14.13 2.01
CA GLU A 5 -2.91 15.06 2.14
C GLU A 5 -1.87 14.62 3.18
N ASP A 6 -2.31 13.91 4.22
CA ASP A 6 -1.47 13.40 5.29
C ASP A 6 -0.76 12.08 4.97
N HIS A 7 -1.07 11.46 3.83
CA HIS A 7 -0.41 10.23 3.43
C HIS A 7 1.01 10.51 2.94
N SER A 8 1.88 9.51 3.03
CA SER A 8 3.28 9.66 2.71
C SER A 8 3.71 8.92 1.45
N LEU A 9 4.60 9.55 0.70
CA LEU A 9 5.25 9.00 -0.49
C LEU A 9 6.77 9.04 -0.30
N PHE A 10 7.48 8.26 -1.10
CA PHE A 10 8.93 8.38 -1.19
C PHE A 10 9.32 9.44 -2.23
N THR A 11 10.17 10.37 -1.83
CA THR A 11 10.81 11.39 -2.69
C THR A 11 12.32 11.21 -2.71
N LEU A 12 12.99 11.98 -3.57
CA LEU A 12 14.45 12.13 -3.56
C LEU A 12 14.79 13.56 -3.12
N ASP A 13 15.54 13.69 -2.03
CA ASP A 13 16.14 14.95 -1.58
C ASP A 13 17.65 14.78 -1.40
N ASP A 14 18.45 15.67 -1.98
CA ASP A 14 19.92 15.62 -2.00
C ASP A 14 20.55 14.23 -2.28
N GLY A 15 19.93 13.45 -3.17
CA GLY A 15 20.40 12.10 -3.53
C GLY A 15 19.99 10.99 -2.54
N VAL A 16 19.24 11.32 -1.50
CA VAL A 16 18.71 10.39 -0.49
C VAL A 16 17.22 10.18 -0.72
N VAL A 17 16.77 8.93 -0.62
CA VAL A 17 15.34 8.61 -0.66
C VAL A 17 14.74 8.86 0.71
N GLU A 18 13.76 9.75 0.77
CA GLU A 18 13.11 10.15 2.02
C GLU A 18 11.59 10.02 1.93
N VAL A 19 10.93 9.99 3.07
CA VAL A 19 9.48 9.95 3.17
C VAL A 19 8.95 11.38 3.31
N VAL A 20 8.06 11.79 2.42
CA VAL A 20 7.44 13.12 2.40
C VAL A 20 5.92 13.00 2.48
N LYS A 21 5.25 13.94 3.18
CA LYS A 21 3.80 14.04 3.13
C LYS A 21 3.34 14.55 1.77
N VAL A 22 2.17 14.09 1.31
CA VAL A 22 1.58 14.58 0.07
C VAL A 22 1.31 16.09 0.14
N SER A 23 0.96 16.63 1.31
CA SER A 23 0.81 18.08 1.54
C SER A 23 2.06 18.90 1.24
N ASP A 24 3.24 18.29 1.37
CA ASP A 24 4.53 18.98 1.28
C ASP A 24 5.18 18.81 -0.11
N LEU A 25 4.64 17.89 -0.93
CA LEU A 25 5.11 17.59 -2.28
C LEU A 25 4.80 18.75 -3.24
N ARG A 26 5.73 19.04 -4.14
CA ARG A 26 5.62 20.11 -5.14
C ARG A 26 5.73 19.57 -6.56
N VAL A 27 5.13 20.30 -7.50
CA VAL A 27 5.33 20.03 -8.92
C VAL A 27 6.81 20.20 -9.25
N GLY A 28 7.39 19.18 -9.86
CA GLY A 28 8.81 19.12 -10.18
C GLY A 28 9.63 18.21 -9.26
N ASP A 29 9.11 17.86 -8.09
CA ASP A 29 9.72 16.86 -7.20
C ASP A 29 9.70 15.47 -7.87
N TYR A 30 10.47 14.53 -7.33
CA TYR A 30 10.49 13.15 -7.79
C TYR A 30 9.73 12.26 -6.80
N VAL A 31 9.00 11.28 -7.31
CA VAL A 31 8.40 10.23 -6.50
C VAL A 31 8.89 8.86 -6.95
N LEU A 32 9.04 7.95 -6.00
CA LEU A 32 9.41 6.57 -6.29
C LEU A 32 8.21 5.82 -6.87
N VAL A 33 8.40 5.22 -8.03
CA VAL A 33 7.39 4.40 -8.70
C VAL A 33 7.94 3.01 -8.97
N ALA A 34 7.07 2.00 -8.89
CA ALA A 34 7.36 0.67 -9.36
C ALA A 34 7.11 0.60 -10.87
N ASP A 35 8.18 0.37 -11.64
CA ASP A 35 8.12 -0.03 -13.03
C ASP A 35 8.09 -1.56 -13.10
N VAL A 36 6.93 -2.10 -13.47
CA VAL A 36 6.68 -3.54 -13.54
C VAL A 36 6.42 -3.90 -15.00
N GLY A 37 7.19 -4.85 -15.52
CA GLY A 37 7.04 -5.29 -16.90
C GLY A 37 7.31 -6.76 -17.08
N THR A 38 6.95 -7.25 -18.26
CA THR A 38 7.21 -8.59 -18.73
C THR A 38 8.05 -8.53 -20.00
N SER A 39 9.24 -9.12 -19.95
CA SER A 39 9.95 -9.53 -21.17
C SER A 39 9.69 -11.02 -21.41
N GLU A 40 9.96 -11.53 -22.61
CA GLU A 40 9.50 -12.81 -23.18
C GLU A 40 9.37 -13.98 -22.18
N HIS A 41 10.23 -14.08 -21.16
CA HIS A 41 10.09 -15.04 -20.04
C HIS A 41 10.41 -14.49 -18.64
N THR A 42 10.46 -13.16 -18.44
CA THR A 42 10.87 -12.56 -17.15
C THR A 42 9.92 -11.46 -16.71
N HIS A 43 9.41 -11.60 -15.49
CA HIS A 43 8.75 -10.51 -14.78
C HIS A 43 9.84 -9.71 -14.07
N TYR A 44 9.93 -8.42 -14.34
CA TYR A 44 10.80 -7.52 -13.59
C TYR A 44 9.97 -6.49 -12.84
N SER A 45 10.45 -6.11 -11.66
CA SER A 45 9.96 -4.96 -10.91
C SER A 45 11.16 -4.13 -10.50
N THR A 46 11.22 -2.88 -10.96
CA THR A 46 12.29 -1.94 -10.61
C THR A 46 11.67 -0.69 -10.01
N ALA A 47 12.27 -0.18 -8.94
CA ALA A 47 11.92 1.13 -8.40
C ALA A 47 12.65 2.21 -9.20
N VAL A 48 11.90 3.14 -9.78
CA VAL A 48 12.46 4.26 -10.56
C VAL A 48 11.87 5.58 -10.06
N LEU A 49 12.61 6.67 -10.22
CA LEU A 49 12.11 8.00 -9.89
C LEU A 49 11.36 8.60 -11.06
N ARG A 50 10.19 9.19 -10.79
CA ARG A 50 9.41 9.94 -11.78
C ARG A 50 9.11 11.33 -11.27
N ARG A 51 9.30 12.31 -12.16
CA ARG A 51 9.01 13.71 -11.86
C ARG A 51 7.51 13.94 -11.78
N VAL A 52 7.06 14.62 -10.73
CA VAL A 52 5.67 15.04 -10.54
C VAL A 52 5.36 16.18 -11.51
N SER A 53 4.42 15.96 -12.41
CA SER A 53 4.04 16.94 -13.44
C SER A 53 2.88 17.85 -13.03
N ASP A 54 2.00 17.40 -12.13
CA ASP A 54 0.77 18.08 -11.75
C ASP A 54 0.31 17.60 -10.37
N ILE A 55 -0.13 18.54 -9.52
CA ILE A 55 -0.74 18.29 -8.22
C ILE A 55 -2.01 19.13 -8.15
N ARG A 56 -3.14 18.50 -7.79
CA ARG A 56 -4.45 19.18 -7.67
C ARG A 56 -5.15 18.74 -6.40
N PHE A 57 -5.56 19.73 -5.60
CA PHE A 57 -6.53 19.51 -4.55
C PHE A 57 -7.92 19.34 -5.18
N ILE A 58 -8.55 18.19 -4.95
CA ILE A 58 -9.85 17.84 -5.55
C ILE A 58 -11.03 18.10 -4.60
N GLY A 59 -10.78 18.73 -3.45
CA GLY A 59 -11.77 18.92 -2.39
C GLY A 59 -11.90 17.73 -1.45
N VAL A 60 -12.78 17.86 -0.45
CA VAL A 60 -13.20 16.75 0.40
C VAL A 60 -14.10 15.85 -0.43
N VAL A 61 -13.70 14.60 -0.59
CA VAL A 61 -14.47 13.59 -1.32
C VAL A 61 -15.37 12.87 -0.32
N ASP A 62 -16.66 12.81 -0.59
CA ASP A 62 -17.59 11.96 0.17
C ASP A 62 -17.33 10.49 -0.20
N GLY A 63 -17.10 9.64 0.80
CA GLY A 63 -16.74 8.24 0.61
C GLY A 63 -15.73 7.73 1.64
N TYR A 64 -15.28 6.48 1.44
CA TYR A 64 -14.35 5.80 2.32
C TYR A 64 -12.94 5.80 1.73
N VAL A 65 -11.93 5.93 2.60
CA VAL A 65 -10.53 5.76 2.26
C VAL A 65 -9.96 4.48 2.91
N TYR A 66 -9.15 3.76 2.15
CA TYR A 66 -8.60 2.46 2.53
C TYR A 66 -7.08 2.47 2.48
N ASP A 67 -6.48 1.68 3.35
CA ASP A 67 -5.03 1.52 3.44
C ASP A 67 -4.64 0.07 3.73
N LEU A 68 -3.40 -0.30 3.37
CA LEU A 68 -2.81 -1.62 3.62
C LEU A 68 -1.66 -1.48 4.62
N SER A 69 -1.72 -2.14 5.78
CA SER A 69 -0.56 -2.28 6.67
C SER A 69 0.27 -3.49 6.23
N VAL A 70 1.55 -3.25 5.95
CA VAL A 70 2.49 -4.26 5.44
C VAL A 70 3.74 -4.26 6.31
N GLU A 71 3.68 -4.97 7.43
CA GLU A 71 4.79 -5.06 8.36
C GLU A 71 5.97 -5.87 7.78
N PRO A 72 7.24 -5.55 8.13
CA PRO A 72 7.66 -4.45 9.01
C PRO A 72 7.92 -3.13 8.27
N TYR A 73 7.88 -3.15 6.93
CA TYR A 73 8.40 -2.04 6.12
C TYR A 73 7.37 -0.93 5.86
N GLU A 74 6.10 -1.22 6.09
CA GLU A 74 5.00 -0.26 6.08
C GLU A 74 4.98 0.56 4.77
N ASN A 75 5.15 -0.15 3.65
CA ASN A 75 5.02 0.40 2.31
C ASN A 75 4.48 -0.64 1.32
N TYR A 76 3.88 -0.15 0.24
CA TYR A 76 3.32 -0.98 -0.83
C TYR A 76 3.23 -0.19 -2.15
N VAL A 77 2.85 -0.87 -3.23
CA VAL A 77 2.67 -0.24 -4.54
C VAL A 77 1.18 0.00 -4.78
N ALA A 78 0.80 1.26 -5.06
CA ALA A 78 -0.55 1.65 -5.43
C ALA A 78 -0.52 2.54 -6.68
N ASN A 79 -1.24 2.15 -7.74
CA ASN A 79 -1.22 2.84 -9.03
C ASN A 79 0.21 3.12 -9.54
N ASN A 80 1.08 2.11 -9.42
CA ASN A 80 2.52 2.15 -9.73
C ASN A 80 3.36 3.09 -8.85
N VAL A 81 2.80 3.81 -7.88
CA VAL A 81 3.56 4.63 -6.94
C VAL A 81 3.91 3.79 -5.72
N VAL A 82 5.15 3.91 -5.21
CA VAL A 82 5.52 3.32 -3.93
C VAL A 82 5.07 4.26 -2.82
N VAL A 83 4.12 3.80 -2.01
CA VAL A 83 3.49 4.58 -0.94
C VAL A 83 3.97 4.07 0.41
N HIS A 84 4.08 4.95 1.40
CA HIS A 84 4.48 4.59 2.76
C HIS A 84 3.34 4.87 3.73
N ASN A 85 3.05 3.91 4.60
CA ASN A 85 2.02 3.95 5.63
C ASN A 85 2.31 4.94 6.79
N SER A 86 3.32 5.80 6.66
CA SER A 86 3.72 6.70 7.75
C SER A 86 2.83 7.93 7.78
N THR A 87 1.87 7.91 8.68
CA THR A 87 1.18 9.10 9.13
C THR A 87 2.02 9.75 10.23
N PHE A 88 2.71 10.84 9.92
CA PHE A 88 3.43 11.65 10.91
C PHE A 88 2.48 12.03 12.08
N GLY A 89 2.64 11.37 13.23
CA GLY A 89 2.01 11.73 14.51
C GLY A 89 0.68 11.06 14.90
N PHE A 90 -0.01 10.35 14.00
CA PHE A 90 -1.38 9.86 14.27
C PHE A 90 -1.66 8.38 13.97
N GLY A 91 -0.73 7.62 13.38
CA GLY A 91 -0.99 6.23 12.98
C GLY A 91 -2.09 6.06 11.89
N LEU A 92 -2.04 4.96 11.14
CA LEU A 92 -3.03 4.63 10.10
C LEU A 92 -4.46 4.58 10.65
N GLU A 93 -4.61 4.20 11.92
CA GLU A 93 -5.87 4.06 12.64
C GLU A 93 -6.64 5.37 12.80
N HIS A 94 -6.03 6.54 12.65
CA HIS A 94 -6.75 7.80 12.74
C HIS A 94 -7.34 8.25 11.41
N ILE A 95 -6.70 7.91 10.28
CA ILE A 95 -7.03 8.44 8.95
C ILE A 95 -7.86 7.44 8.12
N ALA A 96 -7.55 6.15 8.16
CA ALA A 96 -8.22 5.15 7.32
C ALA A 96 -9.58 4.73 7.88
N ASP A 97 -10.59 4.57 7.02
CA ASP A 97 -11.87 3.97 7.42
C ASP A 97 -11.77 2.45 7.49
N GLY A 98 -10.99 1.84 6.59
CA GLY A 98 -10.67 0.42 6.59
C GLY A 98 -9.16 0.18 6.57
N ILE A 99 -8.69 -0.73 7.44
CA ILE A 99 -7.29 -1.16 7.49
C ILE A 99 -7.24 -2.67 7.28
N PHE A 100 -6.56 -3.08 6.22
CA PHE A 100 -6.21 -4.47 5.96
C PHE A 100 -4.75 -4.67 6.31
N HIS A 101 -4.46 -5.68 7.12
CA HIS A 101 -3.09 -6.09 7.39
C HIS A 101 -2.83 -7.43 6.70
N LEU A 102 -1.75 -7.48 5.92
CA LEU A 102 -1.34 -8.66 5.18
C LEU A 102 0.01 -9.14 5.68
N TRP A 103 0.16 -10.45 5.77
CA TRP A 103 1.44 -11.07 6.11
C TRP A 103 1.59 -12.42 5.41
N LEU A 104 2.82 -12.93 5.47
CA LEU A 104 3.21 -14.23 4.94
C LEU A 104 3.98 -15.00 6.00
N ASP A 105 3.84 -16.33 5.99
CA ASP A 105 4.74 -17.18 6.77
C ASP A 105 6.16 -17.06 6.24
N ASN A 106 7.15 -17.31 7.09
CA ASN A 106 8.53 -17.42 6.65
C ASN A 106 8.67 -18.57 5.63
N VAL A 107 8.83 -18.21 4.36
CA VAL A 107 8.90 -19.14 3.24
C VAL A 107 10.07 -20.11 3.34
N GLU A 108 11.14 -19.73 4.04
CA GLU A 108 12.28 -20.61 4.27
C GLU A 108 11.94 -21.74 5.25
N ASP A 109 11.07 -21.48 6.22
CA ASP A 109 10.69 -22.46 7.23
C ASP A 109 9.60 -23.41 6.70
N VAL A 110 8.57 -22.85 6.06
CA VAL A 110 7.39 -23.63 5.63
C VAL A 110 7.49 -24.20 4.21
N LYS A 111 8.48 -23.76 3.41
CA LYS A 111 8.71 -24.15 2.00
C LYS A 111 7.50 -23.98 1.08
N GLU A 112 6.59 -23.06 1.43
CA GLU A 112 5.36 -22.76 0.71
C GLU A 112 5.01 -21.28 0.91
N ILE A 113 4.45 -20.61 -0.11
CA ILE A 113 3.97 -19.23 0.07
C ILE A 113 2.57 -19.23 0.67
N ARG A 114 2.50 -19.12 1.99
CA ARG A 114 1.24 -18.99 2.73
C ARG A 114 1.00 -17.53 3.06
N ARG A 115 -0.12 -16.99 2.56
CA ARG A 115 -0.50 -15.58 2.72
C ARG A 115 -1.74 -15.48 3.58
N TYR A 116 -1.79 -14.41 4.37
CA TYR A 116 -2.89 -14.15 5.26
C TYR A 116 -3.29 -12.68 5.21
N LEU A 117 -4.53 -12.43 5.55
CA LEU A 117 -5.10 -11.09 5.68
C LEU A 117 -5.97 -11.04 6.92
N ILE A 118 -5.87 -9.97 7.69
CA ILE A 118 -6.80 -9.65 8.76
C ILE A 118 -7.27 -8.21 8.59
N ILE A 119 -8.54 -8.01 8.87
CA ILE A 119 -9.13 -6.67 8.85
C ILE A 119 -8.91 -6.09 10.26
N LYS A 120 -7.96 -5.16 10.40
CA LYS A 120 -7.64 -4.49 11.67
C LYS A 120 -8.68 -3.42 12.04
N LYS A 121 -9.31 -2.80 11.04
CA LYS A 121 -10.32 -1.75 11.22
C LYS A 121 -11.30 -1.73 10.06
N MET A 122 -12.58 -1.51 10.36
CA MET A 122 -13.62 -1.06 9.43
C MET A 122 -14.59 -0.15 10.16
N ARG A 123 -14.67 1.12 9.78
CA ARG A 123 -15.70 2.04 10.28
C ARG A 123 -17.03 1.73 9.61
N MET A 124 -18.11 1.79 10.41
CA MET A 124 -19.50 1.73 9.95
C MET A 124 -19.92 0.43 9.23
N THR A 125 -19.06 -0.58 9.15
CA THR A 125 -19.32 -1.85 8.45
C THR A 125 -18.88 -3.03 9.31
N ASN A 126 -19.78 -4.00 9.49
CA ASN A 126 -19.43 -5.25 10.17
C ASN A 126 -18.42 -6.04 9.32
N HIS A 127 -17.45 -6.68 9.97
CA HIS A 127 -16.41 -7.46 9.31
C HIS A 127 -16.05 -8.68 10.15
N TYR A 128 -15.46 -9.68 9.49
CA TYR A 128 -14.92 -10.83 10.20
C TYR A 128 -13.68 -10.40 11.01
N ARG A 129 -13.62 -10.83 12.28
CA ARG A 129 -12.56 -10.44 13.22
C ARG A 129 -11.40 -11.44 13.28
N GLY A 130 -11.49 -12.53 12.53
CA GLY A 130 -10.41 -13.52 12.39
C GLY A 130 -9.59 -13.30 11.13
N ALA A 131 -8.50 -14.05 11.02
CA ALA A 131 -7.66 -14.06 9.84
C ALA A 131 -8.30 -14.81 8.67
N TYR A 132 -7.94 -14.42 7.46
CA TYR A 132 -8.22 -15.14 6.23
C TYR A 132 -6.93 -15.75 5.70
N LYS A 133 -7.00 -16.98 5.17
CA LYS A 133 -6.01 -17.46 4.20
C LYS A 133 -6.31 -16.80 2.86
N VAL A 134 -5.26 -16.34 2.19
CA VAL A 134 -5.35 -15.62 0.91
C VAL A 134 -4.72 -16.45 -0.20
N ASP A 135 -5.53 -16.77 -1.21
CA ASP A 135 -5.06 -17.40 -2.44
C ASP A 135 -5.16 -16.39 -3.59
N VAL A 136 -4.15 -16.37 -4.49
CA VAL A 136 -4.17 -15.54 -5.70
C VAL A 136 -4.46 -16.44 -6.88
N VAL A 137 -5.68 -16.37 -7.41
CA VAL A 137 -6.13 -17.29 -8.46
C VAL A 137 -6.16 -16.55 -9.81
N PRO A 138 -5.50 -17.08 -10.86
CA PRO A 138 -5.53 -16.48 -12.21
C PRO A 138 -6.95 -16.21 -12.69
N GLY A 139 -7.19 -14.99 -13.18
CA GLY A 139 -8.50 -14.55 -13.66
C GLY A 139 -9.56 -14.29 -12.57
N LYS A 140 -9.26 -14.56 -11.28
CA LYS A 140 -10.18 -14.31 -10.17
C LYS A 140 -9.65 -13.31 -9.14
N GLY A 141 -8.33 -13.13 -9.05
CA GLY A 141 -7.71 -12.24 -8.06
C GLY A 141 -7.58 -12.90 -6.69
N LEU A 142 -7.78 -12.13 -5.62
CA LEU A 142 -7.66 -12.61 -4.24
C LEU A 142 -8.91 -13.39 -3.83
N ILE A 143 -8.72 -14.64 -3.39
CA ILE A 143 -9.76 -15.48 -2.79
C ILE A 143 -9.47 -15.58 -1.29
N LEU A 144 -10.48 -15.27 -0.47
CA LEU A 144 -10.36 -15.24 0.98
C LEU A 144 -11.09 -16.42 1.61
N THR A 145 -10.36 -17.22 2.39
CA THR A 145 -10.92 -18.33 3.18
C THR A 145 -10.79 -18.01 4.66
N LYS A 146 -11.89 -17.97 5.41
CA LYS A 146 -11.85 -17.70 6.86
C LYS A 146 -11.07 -18.80 7.57
N LEU A 147 -10.06 -18.43 8.35
CA LEU A 147 -9.39 -19.35 9.25
C LEU A 147 -10.24 -19.48 10.51
N GLN A 148 -10.75 -20.68 10.77
CA GLN A 148 -11.41 -20.94 12.05
C GLN A 148 -10.35 -20.91 13.15
N VAL A 149 -10.61 -20.09 14.16
CA VAL A 149 -9.81 -19.99 15.39
C VAL A 149 -10.52 -20.80 16.46
#